data_AF-A0A1A8QRB3-F1
#
_entry.id   AF-A0A1A8QRB3-F1
#
_cell.length_a   1.000
_cell.length_b   1.000
_cell.length_c   1.000
_cell.angle_alpha   90.00
_cell.angle_beta   90.00
_cell.angle_gamma   90.00
#
_symmetry.space_group_name_H-M   'P 1'
#
loop_
_entity.id
_entity.type
_entity.pdbx_description
1 polymer ?
#
loop_
_entity_poly.entity_id
_entity_poly.type
_entity_poly.pdbx_seq_one_letter_code
_entity_poly.pdbx_strand_id
1 'polypeptide(L)'
;TKVKSVDYPRDQAGEITATIHPELQDNDFKLLRRGDPVFLSFTGETVEHEGDELHPFFVNECAYYEKKIAFHLGQKTTFKLPPVCMKKN
;
A
#
# COMPACT_ATOMS: atom_id res chain seq x y z
N THR A 1 11.77 1.45 3.61
CA THR A 1 11.86 -0.02 3.73
C THR A 1 10.48 -0.63 3.69
N LYS A 2 10.24 -1.71 2.93
CA LYS A 2 8.94 -2.42 2.93
C LYS A 2 8.68 -3.05 4.30
N VAL A 3 7.47 -2.90 4.81
CA VAL A 3 7.01 -3.48 6.09
C VAL A 3 6.10 -4.68 5.83
N LYS A 4 5.01 -4.50 5.08
CA LYS A 4 4.03 -5.56 4.79
C LYS A 4 3.29 -5.32 3.47
N SER A 5 2.53 -6.32 3.04
CA SER A 5 1.53 -6.19 1.97
C SER A 5 0.13 -6.20 2.57
N VAL A 6 -0.81 -5.52 1.95
CA VAL A 6 -2.24 -5.56 2.29
C VAL A 6 -2.98 -6.17 1.11
N ASP A 7 -3.83 -7.18 1.32
CA ASP A 7 -4.72 -7.74 0.29
C ASP A 7 -6.03 -6.95 0.24
N TYR A 8 -6.79 -7.12 -0.84
CA TYR A 8 -8.16 -6.69 -0.91
C TYR A 8 -9.04 -7.48 0.08
N PRO A 9 -10.11 -6.86 0.62
CA PRO A 9 -11.20 -7.60 1.23
C PRO A 9 -11.77 -8.62 0.24
N ARG A 10 -11.95 -9.86 0.72
CA ARG A 10 -12.46 -10.97 -0.09
C ARG A 10 -13.54 -11.72 0.65
N ASP A 11 -14.44 -12.35 -0.11
CA ASP A 11 -15.44 -13.26 0.43
C ASP A 11 -14.89 -14.68 0.66
N GLN A 12 -15.78 -15.61 1.03
CA GLN A 12 -15.45 -17.01 1.27
C GLN A 12 -15.02 -17.77 -0.01
N ALA A 13 -15.42 -17.31 -1.20
CA ALA A 13 -14.99 -17.86 -2.48
C ALA A 13 -13.62 -17.31 -2.90
N GLY A 14 -13.12 -16.27 -2.23
CA GLY A 14 -11.86 -15.60 -2.53
C GLY A 14 -12.02 -14.46 -3.54
N GLU A 15 -13.25 -14.08 -3.89
CA GLU A 15 -13.55 -12.98 -4.78
C GLU A 15 -13.40 -11.64 -4.06
N ILE A 16 -12.92 -10.62 -4.76
CA ILE A 16 -12.75 -9.27 -4.20
C ILE A 16 -14.13 -8.68 -3.90
N THR A 17 -14.32 -8.09 -2.72
CA THR A 17 -15.58 -7.46 -2.29
C THR A 17 -15.51 -5.95 -2.13
N ALA A 18 -14.31 -5.37 -2.27
CA ALA A 18 -14.05 -3.95 -2.15
C ALA A 18 -12.87 -3.53 -3.04
N THR A 19 -12.92 -2.31 -3.57
CA THR A 19 -11.80 -1.70 -4.32
C THR A 19 -11.06 -0.70 -3.46
N ILE A 20 -9.91 -0.21 -3.95
CA ILE A 20 -9.21 0.92 -3.31
C ILE A 20 -10.18 2.10 -3.17
N HIS A 21 -10.22 2.71 -1.99
CA HIS A 21 -11.03 3.89 -1.72
C HIS A 21 -10.51 5.07 -2.56
N PRO A 22 -11.38 5.94 -3.12
CA PRO A 22 -10.93 7.07 -3.96
C PRO A 22 -9.92 8.01 -3.29
N GLU A 23 -9.97 8.14 -1.96
CA GLU A 23 -9.00 8.95 -1.21
C GLU A 23 -7.62 8.30 -1.08
N LEU A 24 -7.50 6.98 -1.26
CA LEU A 24 -6.21 6.29 -1.30
C LEU A 24 -5.71 6.09 -2.74
N GLN A 25 -6.61 6.03 -3.73
CA GLN A 25 -6.25 5.87 -5.14
C GLN A 25 -5.28 6.97 -5.59
N ASP A 26 -4.23 6.58 -6.31
CA ASP A 26 -3.16 7.47 -6.84
C ASP A 26 -2.36 8.23 -5.76
N ASN A 27 -2.47 7.84 -4.48
CA ASN A 27 -1.80 8.48 -3.36
C ASN A 27 -0.58 7.70 -2.83
N ASP A 28 0.13 6.99 -3.73
CA ASP A 28 1.40 6.34 -3.43
C ASP A 28 2.39 7.30 -2.74
N PHE A 29 3.14 6.75 -1.78
CA PHE A 29 4.13 7.43 -0.95
C PHE A 29 3.60 8.59 -0.07
N LYS A 30 2.29 8.79 0.05
CA LYS A 30 1.70 9.69 1.05
C LYS A 30 1.59 8.98 2.40
N LEU A 31 1.51 9.75 3.49
CA LEU A 31 1.34 9.16 4.81
C LEU A 31 -0.08 8.62 4.95
N LEU A 32 -0.22 7.33 5.26
CA LEU A 32 -1.49 6.69 5.61
C LEU A 32 -1.58 6.57 7.12
N ARG A 33 -2.60 7.19 7.72
CA ARG A 33 -2.83 7.24 9.17
C ARG A 33 -3.95 6.29 9.57
N ARG A 34 -3.96 5.93 10.84
CA ARG A 34 -5.07 5.17 11.42
C ARG A 34 -6.37 5.96 11.27
N GLY A 35 -7.41 5.31 10.75
CA GLY A 35 -8.71 5.91 10.45
C GLY A 35 -8.83 6.44 9.02
N ASP A 36 -7.74 6.56 8.26
CA ASP A 36 -7.84 6.97 6.85
C ASP A 36 -8.54 5.87 6.02
N PRO A 37 -9.40 6.23 5.06
CA PRO A 37 -10.15 5.24 4.29
C PRO A 37 -9.25 4.53 3.25
N VAL A 38 -9.31 3.19 3.24
CA VAL A 38 -8.43 2.33 2.42
C VAL A 38 -9.20 1.59 1.34
N PHE A 39 -10.34 1.02 1.69
CA PHE A 39 -11.20 0.31 0.74
C PHE A 39 -12.62 0.87 0.75
N LEU A 40 -13.28 0.77 -0.41
CA LEU A 40 -14.71 1.00 -0.57
C LEU A 40 -15.35 -0.31 -1.03
N SER A 41 -16.22 -0.88 -0.20
CA SER A 41 -16.93 -2.11 -0.53
C SER A 41 -17.94 -1.88 -1.66
N PHE A 42 -18.31 -2.96 -2.34
CA PHE A 42 -19.38 -2.90 -3.35
C PHE A 42 -20.77 -2.63 -2.74
N THR A 43 -20.92 -2.74 -1.42
CA THR A 43 -22.11 -2.32 -0.67
C THR A 43 -22.09 -0.84 -0.28
N GLY A 44 -20.98 -0.13 -0.55
CA GLY A 44 -20.81 1.30 -0.23
C GLY A 44 -20.23 1.57 1.16
N GLU A 45 -19.73 0.55 1.85
CA GLU A 45 -19.11 0.67 3.17
C GLU A 45 -17.61 0.97 3.05
N THR A 46 -17.13 1.91 3.85
CA THR A 46 -15.71 2.28 3.89
C THR A 46 -14.97 1.41 4.91
N VAL A 47 -13.84 0.86 4.51
CA VAL A 47 -12.89 0.18 5.40
C VAL A 47 -11.72 1.11 5.67
N GLU A 48 -11.50 1.43 6.94
CA GLU A 48 -10.44 2.32 7.40
C GLU A 48 -9.13 1.56 7.67
N HIS A 49 -8.00 2.27 7.63
CA HIS A 49 -6.70 1.75 8.05
C HIS A 49 -6.65 1.62 9.57
N GLU A 50 -6.36 0.43 10.08
CA GLU A 50 -6.25 0.21 11.53
C GLU A 50 -4.80 0.15 12.05
N GLY A 51 -3.81 0.11 11.14
CA GLY A 51 -2.41 -0.13 11.46
C GLY A 51 -1.60 1.13 11.79
N ASP A 52 -0.29 0.95 11.90
CA ASP A 52 0.68 2.02 12.13
C ASP A 52 0.74 3.02 10.96
N GLU A 53 1.21 4.23 11.24
CA GLU A 53 1.43 5.27 10.24
C GLU A 53 2.56 4.87 9.27
N LEU A 54 2.17 4.48 8.06
CA LEU A 54 3.07 3.94 7.03
C LEU A 54 2.76 4.61 5.68
N HIS A 55 3.61 4.35 4.69
CA HIS A 55 3.45 4.92 3.35
C HIS A 55 3.04 3.79 2.39
N PRO A 56 1.87 3.85 1.74
CA PRO A 56 1.45 2.88 0.76
C PRO A 56 2.24 3.08 -0.54
N PHE A 57 2.49 2.00 -1.29
CA PHE A 57 3.11 2.05 -2.61
C PHE A 57 2.70 0.84 -3.46
N PHE A 58 2.73 1.01 -4.79
CA PHE A 58 2.08 0.12 -5.76
C PHE A 58 0.58 -0.03 -5.48
N VAL A 59 -0.10 1.09 -5.22
CA VAL A 59 -1.55 1.10 -4.98
C VAL A 59 -2.28 0.69 -6.26
N ASN A 60 -3.14 -0.33 -6.16
CA ASN A 60 -4.00 -0.79 -7.25
C ASN A 60 -3.26 -1.31 -8.50
N GLU A 61 -2.10 -1.95 -8.33
CA GLU A 61 -1.34 -2.54 -9.43
C GLU A 61 -2.08 -3.75 -10.03
N CYS A 62 -2.36 -3.71 -11.35
CA CYS A 62 -3.13 -4.74 -12.06
C CYS A 62 -2.50 -6.13 -11.93
N ALA A 63 -1.17 -6.23 -12.04
CA ALA A 63 -0.47 -7.51 -11.92
C ALA A 63 -0.52 -8.12 -10.51
N TYR A 64 -0.99 -7.37 -9.50
CA TYR A 64 -0.98 -7.78 -8.10
C TYR A 64 -2.31 -8.37 -7.62
N TYR A 65 -3.37 -8.28 -8.42
CA TYR A 65 -4.68 -8.87 -8.13
C TYR A 65 -4.59 -10.38 -7.90
N GLU A 66 -3.87 -11.11 -8.76
CA GLU A 66 -3.61 -12.55 -8.63
C GLU A 66 -2.69 -12.89 -7.44
N LYS A 67 -1.89 -11.90 -7.00
CA LYS A 67 -0.89 -12.06 -5.94
C LYS A 67 -1.44 -11.73 -4.55
N LYS A 68 -2.74 -11.40 -4.46
CA LYS A 68 -3.41 -11.02 -3.21
C LYS A 68 -2.76 -9.80 -2.54
N ILE A 69 -2.47 -8.79 -3.36
CA ILE A 69 -1.85 -7.53 -2.92
C ILE A 69 -2.64 -6.37 -3.54
N ALA A 70 -3.28 -5.58 -2.69
CA ALA A 70 -3.86 -4.29 -3.06
C ALA A 70 -2.81 -3.17 -3.07
N PHE A 71 -1.91 -3.18 -2.08
CA PHE A 71 -0.76 -2.28 -2.00
C PHE A 71 0.29 -2.82 -1.02
N HIS A 72 1.49 -2.26 -1.06
CA HIS A 72 2.51 -2.47 -0.04
C HIS A 72 2.56 -1.30 0.94
N LEU A 73 2.95 -1.57 2.18
CA LEU A 73 3.22 -0.56 3.19
C LEU A 73 4.70 -0.49 3.48
N GLY A 74 5.23 0.73 3.57
CA GLY A 74 6.64 0.99 3.79
C GLY A 74 6.88 2.07 4.85
N GLN A 75 7.99 1.91 5.58
CA GLN A 75 8.53 2.92 6.47
C GLN A 75 9.47 3.84 5.68
N LYS A 76 9.28 5.15 5.76
CA LYS A 76 10.23 6.13 5.26
C LYS A 76 11.47 6.15 6.16
N THR A 77 12.66 6.10 5.57
CA THR A 77 13.93 6.05 6.30
C THR A 77 14.95 6.94 5.60
N THR A 78 15.77 7.65 6.37
CA THR A 78 16.85 8.49 5.86
C THR A 78 18.19 7.76 6.02
N PHE A 79 18.94 7.64 4.92
CA PHE A 79 20.26 7.02 4.90
C PHE A 79 21.33 8.06 4.57
N LYS A 80 22.48 7.98 5.25
CA LYS A 80 23.69 8.70 4.86
C LYS A 80 24.53 7.78 3.99
N LEU A 81 24.68 8.14 2.72
CA LEU A 81 25.51 7.38 1.79
C LEU A 81 26.97 7.86 1.91
N PRO A 82 27.96 6.94 1.95
CA PRO A 82 29.36 7.33 1.90
C PRO A 82 29.70 7.93 0.51
N PRO A 83 30.75 8.76 0.41
CA PRO A 83 31.25 9.22 -0.87
C PRO A 83 31.62 8.05 -1.79
N VAL A 84 31.24 8.14 -3.06
CA VAL A 84 31.60 7.14 -4.09
C VAL A 84 32.75 7.69 -4.92
N CYS A 85 33.88 6.98 -4.94
CA CYS A 85 35.06 7.34 -5.74
C CYS A 85 35.29 6.32 -6.85
N MET A 86 35.56 6.79 -8.07
CA MET A 86 36.03 5.93 -9.16
C MET A 86 37.45 5.44 -8.88
N LYS A 87 37.69 4.14 -9.00
CA LYS A 87 39.06 3.61 -9.10
C LYS A 87 39.58 3.85 -10.51
N LYS A 88 40.69 4.57 -10.66
CA LYS A 88 41.46 4.60 -11.91
C LYS A 88 42.32 3.33 -11.94
N ASN A 89 42.22 2.58 -13.02
CA ASN A 89 43.17 1.50 -13.35
C ASN A 89 44.49 2.08 -13.85
#